data_AF-A0A928F273-F1
#
_entry.id   AF-A0A928F273-F1
#
_cell.length_a   1.000
_cell.length_b   1.000
_cell.length_c   1.000
_cell.angle_alpha   90.00
_cell.angle_beta   90.00
_cell.angle_gamma   90.00
#
_symmetry.space_group_name_H-M   'P 1'
#
loop_
_entity.id
_entity.type
_entity.pdbx_description
1 polymer ?
#
loop_
_entity_poly.entity_id
_entity_poly.type
_entity_poly.pdbx_seq_one_letter_code
_entity_poly.pdbx_strand_id
1 'polypeptide(L)'
;MDVGKRIVALRERCGFTQNGLAERAGVSQTHLRRVELGEADITVGHLQLLCDAMSISIEEFFKEESTSDEIAVAFSKLSPKQKTLLLTFLESL
;
A
#
# COMPACT_ATOMS: atom_id res chain seq x y z
N MET A 1 -4.36 -4.65 -8.34
CA MET A 1 -3.39 -3.64 -7.91
C MET A 1 -2.53 -3.18 -9.09
N ASP A 2 -2.44 -1.87 -9.33
CA ASP A 2 -1.49 -1.28 -10.29
C ASP A 2 -0.18 -0.98 -9.54
N VAL A 3 0.89 -1.72 -9.86
CA VAL A 3 2.18 -1.66 -9.15
C VAL A 3 2.79 -0.26 -9.25
N GLY A 4 2.73 0.36 -10.43
CA GLY A 4 3.24 1.71 -10.65
C GLY A 4 2.54 2.73 -9.75
N LYS A 5 1.21 2.71 -9.72
CA LYS A 5 0.42 3.59 -8.84
C LYS A 5 0.69 3.33 -7.36
N ARG A 6 0.88 2.06 -6.96
CA ARG A 6 1.20 1.71 -5.57
C ARG A 6 2.58 2.25 -5.15
N ILE A 7 3.57 2.16 -6.04
CA ILE A 7 4.89 2.78 -5.83
C ILE A 7 4.76 4.29 -5.65
N VAL A 8 3.98 4.98 -6.50
CA VAL A 8 3.73 6.43 -6.37
C VAL A 8 3.14 6.77 -5.00
N ALA A 9 2.06 6.10 -4.60
CA ALA A 9 1.37 6.37 -3.34
C ALA A 9 2.29 6.17 -2.13
N LEU A 10 3.06 5.08 -2.10
CA LEU A 10 3.99 4.79 -1.00
C LEU A 10 5.18 5.76 -1.00
N ARG A 11 5.72 6.10 -2.17
CA ARG A 11 6.81 7.07 -2.33
C ARG A 11 6.40 8.43 -1.77
N GLU A 12 5.22 8.91 -2.11
CA GLU A 12 4.68 10.19 -1.64
C GLU A 12 4.37 10.15 -0.14
N ARG A 13 3.76 9.07 0.36
CA ARG A 13 3.51 8.87 1.80
C ARG A 13 4.78 8.91 2.63
N CYS A 14 5.88 8.38 2.08
CA CYS A 14 7.20 8.39 2.73
C CYS A 14 8.00 9.67 2.47
N GLY A 15 7.45 10.65 1.73
CA GLY A 15 8.07 11.96 1.49
C GLY A 15 9.22 11.97 0.48
N PHE A 16 9.33 10.96 -0.38
CA PHE A 16 10.40 10.89 -1.38
C PHE A 16 10.01 11.53 -2.72
N THR A 17 10.95 12.22 -3.33
CA THR A 17 10.89 12.53 -4.77
C THR A 17 11.24 11.28 -5.59
N GLN A 18 10.87 11.24 -6.88
CA GLN A 18 11.29 10.15 -7.77
C GLN A 18 12.82 9.96 -7.77
N ASN A 19 13.56 11.07 -7.86
CA ASN A 19 15.02 11.01 -7.84
C ASN A 19 15.57 10.54 -6.48
N GLY A 20 15.02 11.08 -5.38
CA GLY A 20 15.47 10.71 -4.04
C GLY A 20 15.22 9.23 -3.71
N LEU A 21 14.10 8.66 -4.16
CA LEU A 21 13.86 7.22 -4.01
C LEU A 21 14.80 6.39 -4.89
N ALA A 22 14.97 6.79 -6.15
CA ALA A 22 15.83 6.09 -7.09
C ALA A 22 17.29 6.02 -6.60
N GLU A 23 17.82 7.16 -6.14
CA GLU A 23 19.16 7.28 -5.59
C GLU A 23 19.33 6.42 -4.33
N ARG A 24 18.36 6.50 -3.41
CA ARG A 24 18.39 5.72 -2.16
C ARG A 24 18.28 4.21 -2.40
N ALA A 25 17.49 3.79 -3.37
CA ALA A 25 17.31 2.38 -3.74
C ALA A 25 18.42 1.85 -4.67
N GLY A 26 19.30 2.71 -5.18
CA GLY A 26 20.33 2.33 -6.14
C GLY A 26 19.77 1.89 -7.50
N VAL A 27 18.62 2.44 -7.91
CA VAL A 27 17.97 2.13 -9.20
C VAL A 27 17.99 3.33 -10.14
N SER A 28 17.78 3.09 -11.44
CA SER A 28 17.69 4.18 -12.42
C SER A 28 16.41 4.99 -12.20
N GLN A 29 16.55 6.32 -12.05
CA GLN A 29 15.42 7.26 -11.98
C GLN A 29 14.52 7.14 -13.23
N THR A 30 15.12 7.01 -14.42
CA THR A 30 14.37 6.86 -15.68
C THR A 30 13.54 5.58 -15.68
N HIS A 31 14.10 4.48 -15.17
CA HIS A 31 13.37 3.22 -15.03
C HIS A 31 12.23 3.36 -14.02
N LEU A 32 12.50 3.90 -12.83
CA LEU A 32 11.47 4.14 -11.81
C LEU A 32 10.32 5.00 -12.35
N ARG A 33 10.63 6.08 -13.07
CA ARG A 33 9.61 6.95 -13.70
C ARG A 33 8.74 6.17 -14.69
N ARG A 34 9.33 5.34 -15.55
CA ARG A 34 8.57 4.54 -16.51
C ARG A 34 7.69 3.50 -15.82
N VAL A 35 8.17 2.89 -14.73
CA VAL A 35 7.38 1.99 -13.89
C VAL A 35 6.21 2.74 -13.26
N GLU A 36 6.44 3.92 -12.68
CA GLU A 36 5.38 4.76 -12.10
C GLU A 36 4.32 5.20 -13.12
N LEU A 37 4.70 5.36 -14.40
CA LEU A 37 3.79 5.66 -15.52
C LEU A 37 3.11 4.42 -16.12
N GLY A 38 3.47 3.21 -15.69
CA GLY A 38 2.98 1.95 -16.29
C GLY A 38 3.56 1.63 -17.66
N GLU A 39 4.67 2.28 -18.05
CA GLU A 39 5.36 2.12 -19.33
C GLU A 39 6.48 1.06 -19.29
N ALA A 40 6.76 0.50 -18.10
CA ALA A 40 7.75 -0.54 -17.89
C ALA A 40 7.35 -1.43 -16.71
N ASP A 41 7.67 -2.72 -16.84
CA ASP A 41 7.57 -3.66 -15.72
C ASP A 41 8.76 -3.51 -14.76
N ILE A 42 8.55 -3.92 -13.51
CA ILE A 42 9.59 -3.99 -12.49
C ILE A 42 9.76 -5.43 -12.03
N THR A 43 11.01 -5.83 -11.79
CA THR A 43 11.30 -7.15 -11.22
C THR A 43 11.05 -7.13 -9.71
N VAL A 44 10.79 -8.31 -9.12
CA VAL A 44 10.64 -8.44 -7.66
C VAL A 44 11.90 -7.95 -6.94
N GLY A 45 13.09 -8.18 -7.51
CA GLY A 45 14.36 -7.70 -6.94
C GLY A 45 14.44 -6.16 -6.87
N HIS A 46 14.10 -5.46 -7.96
CA HIS A 46 14.05 -4.00 -7.94
C HIS A 46 12.94 -3.46 -7.03
N LEU A 47 11.80 -4.15 -6.98
CA LEU A 47 10.72 -3.78 -6.06
C LEU A 47 11.15 -3.90 -4.59
N GLN A 48 11.91 -4.94 -4.24
CA GLN A 48 12.47 -5.11 -2.90
C GLN A 48 13.41 -3.95 -2.54
N LEU A 49 14.29 -3.54 -3.45
CA LEU A 49 15.19 -2.39 -3.22
C LEU A 49 14.41 -1.09 -2.96
N LEU A 50 13.31 -0.86 -3.68
CA LEU A 50 12.44 0.29 -3.43
C LEU A 50 11.77 0.20 -2.06
N CYS A 51 11.28 -0.97 -1.67
CA CYS A 51 10.67 -1.20 -0.36
C CYS A 51 11.67 -0.97 0.78
N ASP A 52 12.89 -1.51 0.65
CA ASP A 52 13.97 -1.34 1.61
C ASP A 52 14.35 0.15 1.75
N ALA A 53 14.45 0.87 0.63
CA ALA A 53 14.72 2.31 0.62
C ALA A 53 13.63 3.13 1.31
N MET A 54 12.36 2.73 1.18
CA MET A 54 11.22 3.32 1.87
C MET A 54 11.05 2.80 3.31
N SER A 55 11.86 1.82 3.74
CA SER A 55 11.76 1.17 5.05
C SER A 55 10.40 0.51 5.30
N ILE A 56 9.81 -0.07 4.25
CA ILE A 56 8.57 -0.85 4.31
C ILE A 56 8.85 -2.30 3.95
N SER A 57 8.00 -3.21 4.44
CA SER A 57 8.06 -4.61 4.02
C SER A 57 7.38 -4.83 2.67
N ILE A 58 7.77 -5.90 1.96
CA ILE A 58 7.09 -6.32 0.74
C ILE A 58 5.61 -6.66 1.02
N GLU A 59 5.31 -7.19 2.21
CA GLU A 59 3.94 -7.47 2.65
C GLU A 59 3.13 -6.18 2.76
N GLU A 60 3.69 -5.12 3.32
CA GLU A 60 3.04 -3.81 3.39
C GLU A 60 2.83 -3.18 2.01
N PHE A 61 3.76 -3.41 1.08
CA PHE A 61 3.58 -2.99 -0.31
C PHE A 61 2.30 -3.59 -0.91
N PHE A 62 2.10 -4.90 -0.73
CA PHE A 62 0.93 -5.64 -1.24
C PHE A 62 -0.30 -5.53 -0.34
N LYS A 63 -0.18 -4.94 0.85
CA LYS A 63 -1.32 -4.69 1.73
C LYS A 63 -2.22 -3.65 1.10
N GLU A 64 -3.26 -4.08 0.39
CA GLU A 64 -4.34 -3.21 -0.04
C GLU A 64 -4.94 -2.54 1.20
N GLU A 65 -5.18 -1.22 1.14
CA GLU A 65 -6.11 -0.55 2.05
C GLU A 65 -7.50 -1.07 1.72
N SER A 66 -7.75 -2.32 2.10
CA SER A 66 -9.04 -2.95 1.98
C SER A 66 -9.94 -2.30 3.02
N THR A 67 -11.18 -1.99 2.63
CA THR A 67 -12.24 -1.51 3.53
C THR A 67 -12.39 -2.42 4.76
N SER A 68 -11.93 -3.67 4.65
CA SER A 68 -11.82 -4.64 5.73
C SER A 68 -11.02 -4.12 6.94
N ASP A 69 -9.93 -3.36 6.75
CA ASP A 69 -9.15 -2.79 7.86
C ASP A 69 -9.96 -1.70 8.59
N GLU A 70 -10.68 -0.83 7.85
CA GLU A 70 -11.56 0.18 8.44
C GLU A 70 -12.76 -0.45 9.17
N ILE A 71 -13.37 -1.49 8.58
CA ILE A 71 -14.47 -2.24 9.18
C ILE A 71 -13.98 -2.95 10.45
N ALA A 72 -12.82 -3.60 10.43
CA ALA A 72 -12.25 -4.28 11.60
C ALA A 72 -11.94 -3.29 12.73
N VAL A 73 -11.37 -2.13 12.39
CA VAL A 73 -11.13 -1.04 13.35
C VAL A 73 -12.46 -0.52 13.91
N ALA A 74 -13.46 -0.26 13.07
CA ALA A 74 -14.78 0.18 13.52
C ALA A 74 -15.43 -0.86 14.44
N PHE A 75 -15.34 -2.14 14.10
CA PHE A 75 -15.88 -3.25 14.88
C PHE A 75 -15.22 -3.38 16.25
N SER A 76 -13.91 -3.13 16.33
CA SER A 76 -13.18 -3.14 17.60
C SER A 76 -13.66 -2.06 18.58
N LYS A 77 -14.13 -0.92 18.07
CA LYS A 77 -14.62 0.24 18.84
C LYS A 77 -16.07 0.10 19.31
N LEU A 78 -16.82 -0.88 18.81
CA LEU A 78 -18.23 -1.09 19.18
C LEU A 78 -18.36 -1.67 20.59
N SER A 79 -19.31 -1.14 21.36
CA SER A 79 -19.76 -1.73 22.62
C SER A 79 -20.45 -3.09 22.40
N PRO A 80 -20.57 -3.95 23.43
CA PRO A 80 -21.26 -5.23 23.32
C PRO A 80 -22.68 -5.09 22.75
N LYS A 81 -23.44 -4.08 23.20
CA LYS A 81 -24.81 -3.81 22.73
C LYS A 81 -24.86 -3.45 21.24
N GLN A 82 -23.90 -2.66 20.76
CA GLN A 82 -23.82 -2.28 19.34
C GLN A 82 -23.43 -3.47 18.44
N LYS A 83 -22.54 -4.35 18.92
CA LYS A 83 -22.19 -5.58 18.19
C LYS A 83 -23.39 -6.50 18.04
N THR A 84 -24.18 -6.68 19.10
CA THR A 84 -25.41 -7.48 19.03
C THR A 84 -26.39 -6.91 18.02
N LEU A 85 -26.65 -5.60 18.05
CA LEU A 85 -27.59 -4.96 17.12
C LEU A 85 -27.15 -5.10 15.65
N LEU A 86 -25.85 -4.93 15.41
CA LEU A 86 -25.27 -5.09 14.07
C LEU A 86 -25.39 -6.55 13.58
N LEU A 87 -25.10 -7.53 14.44
CA LEU A 87 -25.29 -8.95 14.12
C LEU A 87 -26.74 -9.25 13.73
N THR A 88 -27.70 -8.76 14.52
CA THR A 88 -29.12 -8.93 14.21
C THR A 88 -29.51 -8.32 12.86
N PHE A 89 -28.94 -7.17 12.50
CA PHE A 89 -29.17 -6.54 11.20
C PHE A 89 -28.59 -7.38 10.05
N LEU A 90 -27.34 -7.84 10.17
CA LEU A 90 -26.69 -8.65 9.14
C LEU A 90 -27.37 -10.00 8.92
N GLU A 91 -27.90 -10.62 9.97
CA GLU A 91 -28.70 -11.86 9.89
C GLU A 91 -30.09 -11.64 9.27
N SER A 92 -30.53 -10.40 9.15
CA SER A 92 -31.83 -10.03 8.55
C SER A 92 -31.76 -9.69 7.05
N LEU A 93 -30.55 -9.66 6.48
CA LEU A 93 -30.30 -9.51 5.03
C LEU A 93 -30.46 -10.84 4.31
#